data_AF-X1CQF2-F1
#
_entry.id   AF-X1CQF2-F1
#
_cell.length_a   1.000
_cell.length_b   1.000
_cell.length_c   1.000
_cell.angle_alpha   90.00
_cell.angle_beta   90.00
_cell.angle_gamma   90.00
#
_symmetry.space_group_name_H-M   'P 1'
#
loop_
_entity.id
_entity.type
_entity.pdbx_description
1 polymer ?
#
loop_
_entity_poly.entity_id
_entity_poly.type
_entity_poly.pdbx_seq_one_letter_code
_entity_poly.pdbx_strand_id
1 'polypeptide(L)'
;AVPPSDKRYIKLPGIQQKFPGFDRNPYLAAFRAGLFTFLLVNVHLYFGSDSAISMNRRSLETYAVARWADLRRKSKNAYTRDIIALGDFNLPNAEPGDPIYEALTRRGLHLPDHSTGIGSSIATDNHYDQIAFFPGETQNEFTGRSGVFDFDGVLFRTLWQTRGRKDFLAYMRYYISDHRILWAEFRI
;
A
#
# COMPACT_ATOMS: atom_id res chain seq x y z
N ALA A 1 -10.07 -13.11 1.95
CA ALA A 1 -10.59 -12.74 3.28
C ALA A 1 -9.84 -13.52 4.36
N VAL A 2 -9.58 -12.92 5.54
CA VAL A 2 -9.02 -13.62 6.71
C VAL A 2 -10.12 -14.50 7.33
N PRO A 3 -9.90 -15.82 7.52
CA PRO A 3 -10.89 -16.70 8.12
C PRO A 3 -11.33 -16.23 9.53
N PRO A 4 -12.59 -16.44 9.94
CA PRO A 4 -13.06 -16.07 11.28
C PRO A 4 -12.18 -16.61 12.42
N SER A 5 -11.70 -17.86 12.30
CA SER A 5 -10.79 -18.49 13.27
C SER A 5 -9.45 -17.76 13.42
N ASP A 6 -9.02 -17.06 12.38
CA ASP A 6 -7.72 -16.39 12.30
C ASP A 6 -7.77 -14.94 12.78
N LYS A 7 -8.96 -14.33 12.87
CA LYS A 7 -9.14 -12.95 13.34
C LYS A 7 -8.51 -12.71 14.72
N ARG A 8 -8.49 -13.73 15.60
CA ARG A 8 -7.87 -13.67 16.93
C ARG A 8 -6.35 -13.44 16.92
N TYR A 9 -5.68 -13.68 15.80
CA TYR A 9 -4.25 -13.48 15.63
C TYR A 9 -3.89 -12.12 15.00
N ILE A 10 -4.90 -11.36 14.56
CA ILE A 10 -4.71 -9.99 14.08
C ILE A 10 -4.72 -9.07 15.30
N LYS A 11 -3.55 -8.91 15.92
CA LYS A 11 -3.33 -8.13 17.13
C LYS A 11 -2.00 -7.39 17.03
N LEU A 12 -1.98 -6.15 17.48
CA LEU A 12 -0.80 -5.31 17.61
C LEU A 12 -0.64 -4.87 19.08
N PRO A 13 0.60 -4.69 19.58
CA PRO A 13 0.82 -4.16 20.93
C PRO A 13 0.08 -2.83 21.14
N GLY A 14 -0.50 -2.64 22.33
CA GLY A 14 -1.24 -1.42 22.67
C GLY A 14 -2.65 -1.31 22.08
N ILE A 15 -3.06 -2.21 21.17
CA ILE A 15 -4.39 -2.18 20.55
C ILE A 15 -5.29 -3.27 21.13
N GLN A 16 -6.31 -2.87 21.90
CA GLN A 16 -7.33 -3.78 22.45
C GLN A 16 -8.48 -4.07 21.46
N GLN A 17 -8.63 -3.24 20.43
CA GLN A 17 -9.65 -3.41 19.40
C GLN A 17 -9.48 -4.76 18.68
N LYS A 18 -10.60 -5.47 18.49
CA LYS A 18 -10.61 -6.69 17.68
C LYS A 18 -10.63 -6.33 16.20
N PHE A 19 -9.94 -7.11 15.38
CA PHE A 19 -10.02 -6.98 13.93
C PHE A 19 -11.43 -7.36 13.44
N PRO A 20 -12.23 -6.42 12.90
CA PRO A 20 -13.59 -6.72 12.45
C PRO A 20 -13.59 -7.51 11.14
N GLY A 21 -12.51 -7.43 10.37
CA GLY A 21 -12.45 -7.79 8.96
C GLY A 21 -11.93 -6.60 8.16
N PHE A 22 -11.63 -6.81 6.89
CA PHE A 22 -11.30 -5.72 5.99
C PHE A 22 -12.55 -4.92 5.62
N ASP A 23 -12.42 -3.60 5.51
CA ASP A 23 -13.43 -2.76 4.85
C ASP A 23 -13.64 -3.20 3.39
N ARG A 24 -12.52 -3.47 2.70
CA ARG A 24 -12.48 -4.07 1.36
C ARG A 24 -11.52 -5.24 1.37
N ASN A 25 -12.02 -6.44 1.08
CA ASN A 25 -11.17 -7.63 1.02
C ASN A 25 -10.08 -7.46 -0.05
N PRO A 26 -8.81 -7.82 0.24
CA PRO A 26 -7.75 -7.82 -0.76
C PRO A 26 -8.08 -8.69 -1.96
N TYR A 27 -7.70 -8.23 -3.15
CA TYR A 27 -7.78 -8.98 -4.41
C TYR A 27 -6.41 -9.57 -4.75
N LEU A 28 -6.40 -10.83 -5.17
CA LEU A 28 -5.18 -11.59 -5.39
C LEU A 28 -5.15 -12.07 -6.84
N ALA A 29 -4.02 -11.86 -7.52
CA ALA A 29 -3.80 -12.38 -8.85
C ALA A 29 -2.36 -12.87 -8.99
N ALA A 30 -2.19 -14.06 -9.57
CA ALA A 30 -0.87 -14.64 -9.83
C ALA A 30 -0.46 -14.36 -11.27
N PHE A 31 0.80 -14.00 -11.45
CA PHE A 31 1.38 -13.67 -12.74
C PHE A 31 2.66 -14.49 -12.93
N ARG A 32 2.99 -14.72 -14.19
CA ARG A 32 4.29 -15.23 -14.60
C ARG A 32 4.83 -14.34 -15.70
N ALA A 33 6.04 -13.83 -15.51
CA ALA A 33 6.78 -13.07 -16.49
C ALA A 33 8.17 -13.69 -16.57
N GLY A 34 8.53 -14.27 -17.72
CA GLY A 34 9.74 -15.08 -17.86
C GLY A 34 9.80 -16.24 -16.85
N LEU A 35 10.86 -16.26 -16.04
CA LEU A 35 11.06 -17.22 -14.95
C LEU A 35 10.47 -16.75 -13.61
N PHE A 36 10.12 -15.46 -13.50
CA PHE A 36 9.58 -14.89 -12.28
C PHE A 36 8.06 -15.14 -12.18
N THR A 37 7.65 -15.88 -11.16
CA THR A 37 6.23 -16.13 -10.85
C THR A 37 5.89 -15.47 -9.53
N PHE A 38 4.97 -14.53 -9.53
CA PHE A 38 4.66 -13.71 -8.36
C PHE A 38 3.16 -13.54 -8.16
N LEU A 39 2.78 -13.17 -6.94
CA LEU A 39 1.41 -12.87 -6.56
C LEU A 39 1.28 -11.38 -6.23
N LEU A 40 0.37 -10.70 -6.91
CA LEU A 40 -0.07 -9.37 -6.52
C LEU A 40 -1.20 -9.48 -5.50
N VAL A 41 -1.07 -8.75 -4.39
CA VAL A 41 -2.10 -8.59 -3.36
C VAL A 41 -2.51 -7.12 -3.35
N ASN A 42 -3.58 -6.81 -4.08
CA ASN A 42 -4.09 -5.45 -4.18
C ASN A 42 -4.99 -5.10 -3.00
N VAL A 43 -4.75 -3.95 -2.37
CA VAL A 43 -5.51 -3.44 -1.23
C VAL A 43 -5.99 -2.02 -1.46
N HIS A 44 -7.08 -1.68 -0.77
CA HIS A 44 -7.49 -0.31 -0.52
C HIS A 44 -8.04 -0.33 0.91
N LEU A 45 -7.20 -0.04 1.89
CA LEU A 45 -7.50 -0.25 3.31
C LEU A 45 -8.38 0.87 3.87
N TYR A 46 -8.93 0.63 5.06
CA TYR A 46 -9.78 1.61 5.74
C TYR A 46 -9.08 2.96 5.97
N PHE A 47 -9.61 4.03 5.38
CA PHE A 47 -9.19 5.41 5.66
C PHE A 47 -9.61 5.81 7.08
N GLY A 48 -10.88 6.21 7.27
CA GLY A 48 -11.37 6.66 8.58
C GLY A 48 -10.94 8.08 8.93
N SER A 49 -10.80 8.35 10.22
CA SER A 49 -10.43 9.65 10.79
C SER A 49 -9.12 9.57 11.58
N ASP A 50 -8.66 10.69 12.14
CA ASP A 50 -7.49 10.74 13.02
C ASP A 50 -7.77 10.25 14.46
N SER A 51 -8.98 9.74 14.71
CA SER A 51 -9.30 9.15 16.02
C SER A 51 -8.50 7.86 16.24
N ALA A 52 -8.18 7.56 17.50
CA ALA A 52 -7.49 6.32 17.88
C ALA A 52 -8.22 5.06 17.41
N ILE A 53 -9.56 5.06 17.37
CA ILE A 53 -10.38 3.94 16.90
C ILE A 53 -10.14 3.69 15.40
N SER A 54 -10.18 4.76 14.61
CA SER A 54 -9.93 4.70 13.17
C SER A 54 -8.50 4.29 12.85
N MET A 55 -7.53 4.89 13.54
CA MET A 55 -6.11 4.53 13.40
C MET A 55 -5.87 3.06 13.76
N ASN A 56 -6.41 2.59 14.88
CA ASN A 56 -6.31 1.18 15.28
C ASN A 56 -6.92 0.24 14.24
N ARG A 57 -8.06 0.62 13.63
CA ARG A 57 -8.68 -0.19 12.57
C ARG A 57 -7.76 -0.29 11.35
N ARG A 58 -7.22 0.84 10.89
CA ARG A 58 -6.30 0.90 9.76
C ARG A 58 -5.02 0.09 10.02
N SER A 59 -4.43 0.21 11.21
CA SER A 59 -3.26 -0.60 11.61
C SER A 59 -3.56 -2.09 11.63
N LEU A 60 -4.74 -2.51 12.13
CA LEU A 60 -5.12 -3.92 12.16
C LEU A 60 -5.38 -4.49 10.76
N GLU A 61 -6.03 -3.74 9.87
CA GLU A 61 -6.17 -4.11 8.46
C GLU A 61 -4.80 -4.25 7.79
N THR A 62 -3.90 -3.30 8.00
CA THR A 62 -2.54 -3.32 7.47
C THR A 62 -1.74 -4.53 7.98
N TYR A 63 -1.79 -4.79 9.29
CA TYR A 63 -1.14 -5.95 9.88
C TYR A 63 -1.73 -7.28 9.38
N ALA A 64 -3.02 -7.32 9.07
CA ALA A 64 -3.65 -8.50 8.49
C ALA A 64 -3.06 -8.84 7.11
N VAL A 65 -2.75 -7.82 6.29
CA VAL A 65 -2.03 -8.01 5.00
C VAL A 65 -0.63 -8.57 5.25
N ALA A 66 0.15 -7.93 6.13
CA ALA A 66 1.52 -8.34 6.43
C ALA A 66 1.58 -9.78 7.00
N ARG A 67 0.66 -10.12 7.91
CA ARG A 67 0.53 -11.48 8.46
C ARG A 67 0.15 -12.49 7.39
N TRP A 68 -0.83 -12.17 6.56
CA TRP A 68 -1.25 -13.07 5.50
C TRP A 68 -0.10 -13.35 4.53
N ALA A 69 0.62 -12.31 4.09
CA ALA A 69 1.73 -12.43 3.15
C ALA A 69 2.87 -13.29 3.74
N ASP A 70 3.25 -13.05 5.00
CA ASP A 70 4.30 -13.82 5.68
C ASP A 70 3.93 -15.29 5.88
N LEU A 71 2.69 -15.59 6.26
CA LEU A 71 2.25 -16.97 6.41
C LEU A 71 2.12 -17.67 5.05
N ARG A 72 1.66 -16.95 4.03
CA ARG A 72 1.48 -17.52 2.69
C ARG A 72 2.82 -17.88 2.07
N ARG A 73 3.83 -17.00 2.10
CA ARG A 73 5.16 -17.30 1.54
C ARG A 73 5.86 -18.48 2.23
N LYS A 74 5.58 -18.71 3.52
CA LYS A 74 6.13 -19.81 4.32
C LYS A 74 5.37 -21.13 4.14
N SER A 75 4.21 -21.11 3.49
CA SER A 75 3.40 -22.31 3.30
C SER A 75 4.07 -23.28 2.33
N LYS A 76 4.04 -24.58 2.66
CA LYS A 76 4.44 -25.65 1.72
C LYS A 76 3.50 -25.77 0.52
N ASN A 77 2.28 -25.24 0.66
CA ASN A 77 1.22 -25.26 -0.35
C ASN A 77 1.10 -23.90 -1.06
N ALA A 78 2.14 -23.05 -0.99
CA ALA A 78 2.18 -21.78 -1.71
C ALA A 78 2.40 -22.05 -3.20
N TYR A 79 1.60 -21.41 -4.06
CA TYR A 79 1.81 -21.47 -5.51
C TYR A 79 3.12 -20.76 -5.90
N THR A 80 3.35 -19.59 -5.31
CA THR A 80 4.62 -18.88 -5.31
C THR A 80 4.86 -18.30 -3.92
N ARG A 81 6.13 -18.10 -3.57
CA ARG A 81 6.56 -17.41 -2.35
C ARG A 81 6.78 -15.91 -2.57
N ASP A 82 6.83 -15.50 -3.83
CA ASP A 82 7.04 -14.13 -4.27
C ASP A 82 5.72 -13.39 -4.23
N ILE A 83 5.59 -12.51 -3.24
CA ILE A 83 4.36 -11.77 -2.97
C ILE A 83 4.69 -10.29 -2.96
N ILE A 84 3.97 -9.54 -3.79
CA ILE A 84 4.00 -8.08 -3.84
C ILE A 84 2.64 -7.61 -3.33
N ALA A 85 2.62 -6.98 -2.16
CA ALA A 85 1.46 -6.29 -1.63
C ALA A 85 1.46 -4.85 -2.15
N LEU A 86 0.35 -4.38 -2.72
CA LEU A 86 0.28 -3.04 -3.29
C LEU A 86 -1.10 -2.40 -3.20
N GLY A 87 -1.15 -1.09 -3.37
CA GLY A 87 -2.36 -0.29 -3.44
C GLY A 87 -2.41 0.76 -2.34
N ASP A 88 -3.61 1.23 -2.02
CA ASP A 88 -3.82 2.29 -1.03
C ASP A 88 -3.87 1.69 0.40
N PHE A 89 -2.81 1.91 1.16
CA PHE A 89 -2.74 1.53 2.57
C PHE A 89 -3.26 2.62 3.51
N ASN A 90 -3.60 3.79 2.98
CA ASN A 90 -3.88 5.01 3.74
C ASN A 90 -2.76 5.32 4.74
N LEU A 91 -1.52 5.07 4.33
CA LEU A 91 -0.31 5.27 5.11
C LEU A 91 0.15 6.74 4.99
N PRO A 92 0.10 7.57 6.05
CA PRO A 92 0.50 8.98 5.96
C PRO A 92 2.00 9.12 5.69
N ASN A 93 2.84 8.46 6.50
CA ASN A 93 4.29 8.56 6.43
C ASN A 93 4.94 7.17 6.31
N ALA A 94 5.83 6.99 5.32
CA ALA A 94 6.51 5.73 5.01
C ALA A 94 7.79 5.53 5.81
N GLU A 95 7.76 5.85 7.10
CA GLU A 95 8.92 5.83 7.99
C GLU A 95 8.61 5.22 9.37
N PRO A 96 9.63 4.74 10.11
CA PRO A 96 9.48 4.30 11.49
C PRO A 96 8.81 5.35 12.38
N GLY A 97 7.93 4.92 13.28
CA GLY A 97 7.10 5.79 14.12
C GLY A 97 5.68 6.01 13.59
N ASP A 98 5.41 5.75 12.31
CA ASP A 98 4.04 5.69 11.79
C ASP A 98 3.40 4.32 12.11
N PRO A 99 2.22 4.27 12.79
CA PRO A 99 1.58 3.01 13.16
C PRO A 99 1.20 2.09 11.99
N ILE A 100 0.96 2.66 10.81
CA ILE A 100 0.61 1.91 9.59
C ILE A 100 1.86 1.33 8.97
N TYR A 101 2.93 2.14 8.86
CA TYR A 101 4.24 1.66 8.43
C TYR A 101 4.75 0.52 9.32
N GLU A 102 4.69 0.69 10.64
CA GLU A 102 5.12 -0.34 11.58
C GLU A 102 4.27 -1.61 11.47
N ALA A 103 2.96 -1.48 11.27
CA ALA A 103 2.07 -2.62 11.08
C ALA A 103 2.39 -3.41 9.80
N LEU A 104 2.71 -2.71 8.71
CA LEU A 104 3.03 -3.30 7.41
C LEU A 104 4.38 -4.03 7.46
N THR A 105 5.40 -3.38 8.04
CA THR A 105 6.78 -3.89 8.08
C THR A 105 7.03 -4.90 9.20
N ARG A 106 6.12 -5.01 10.18
CA ARG A 106 6.25 -5.87 11.38
C ARG A 106 6.67 -7.32 11.12
N ARG A 107 6.35 -7.85 9.93
CA ARG A 107 6.61 -9.25 9.57
C ARG A 107 7.61 -9.42 8.43
N GLY A 108 8.34 -8.34 8.09
CA GLY A 108 9.43 -8.37 7.13
C GLY A 108 9.06 -7.98 5.71
N LEU A 109 7.85 -7.46 5.47
CA LEU A 109 7.62 -6.69 4.25
C LEU A 109 8.47 -5.44 4.28
N HIS A 110 9.09 -5.12 3.15
CA HIS A 110 9.90 -3.94 2.95
C HIS A 110 9.23 -3.06 1.90
N LEU A 111 9.20 -1.77 2.16
CA LEU A 111 8.75 -0.73 1.23
C LEU A 111 10.02 -0.17 0.60
N PRO A 112 10.27 -0.37 -0.70
CA PRO A 112 11.43 0.22 -1.34
C PRO A 112 11.23 1.74 -1.43
N ASP A 113 12.29 2.49 -1.11
CA ASP A 113 12.31 3.92 -1.37
C ASP A 113 12.10 4.17 -2.87
N HIS A 114 11.37 5.23 -3.19
CA HIS A 114 11.15 5.64 -4.57
C HIS A 114 11.83 6.98 -4.86
N SER A 115 12.36 7.14 -6.06
CA SER A 115 13.28 8.23 -6.39
C SER A 115 12.61 9.60 -6.54
N THR A 116 11.28 9.64 -6.56
CA THR A 116 10.53 10.87 -6.86
C THR A 116 10.37 11.81 -5.68
N GLY A 117 10.51 11.33 -4.43
CA GLY A 117 10.43 12.17 -3.23
C GLY A 117 9.11 12.92 -3.03
N ILE A 118 8.02 12.48 -3.69
CA ILE A 118 6.68 13.06 -3.57
C ILE A 118 5.69 12.03 -3.02
N GLY A 119 4.72 12.48 -2.22
CA GLY A 119 3.61 11.65 -1.77
C GLY A 119 2.69 11.21 -2.91
N SER A 120 1.88 10.18 -2.66
CA SER A 120 0.88 9.74 -3.63
C SER A 120 -0.39 10.59 -3.58
N SER A 121 -0.64 11.36 -2.51
CA SER A 121 -1.77 12.30 -2.49
C SER A 121 -1.48 13.56 -3.33
N ILE A 122 -2.45 14.04 -4.13
CA ILE A 122 -2.28 15.31 -4.87
C ILE A 122 -2.43 16.55 -3.97
N ALA A 123 -3.15 16.42 -2.86
CA ALA A 123 -3.51 17.54 -2.00
C ALA A 123 -2.54 17.74 -0.83
N THR A 124 -1.80 16.68 -0.48
CA THR A 124 -0.90 16.59 0.69
C THR A 124 0.37 15.82 0.31
N ASP A 125 1.37 15.80 1.17
CA ASP A 125 2.59 15.01 0.95
C ASP A 125 2.49 13.56 1.47
N ASN A 126 1.27 13.08 1.77
CA ASN A 126 1.06 11.75 2.32
C ASN A 126 1.41 10.63 1.32
N HIS A 127 1.98 9.55 1.83
CA HIS A 127 2.43 8.36 1.07
C HIS A 127 1.39 7.22 1.13
N TYR A 128 0.12 7.53 0.85
CA TYR A 128 -0.97 6.58 1.08
C TYR A 128 -0.80 5.25 0.34
N ASP A 129 -0.33 5.32 -0.90
CA ASP A 129 -0.12 4.18 -1.77
C ASP A 129 1.26 3.58 -1.56
N GLN A 130 1.33 2.24 -1.52
CA GLN A 130 2.57 1.52 -1.29
C GLN A 130 2.70 0.31 -2.20
N ILE A 131 3.94 -0.08 -2.46
CA ILE A 131 4.34 -1.37 -3.03
C ILE A 131 5.30 -1.98 -2.02
N ALA A 132 5.00 -3.17 -1.52
CA ALA A 132 5.80 -3.83 -0.50
C ALA A 132 6.03 -5.29 -0.84
N PHE A 133 7.24 -5.77 -0.63
CA PHE A 133 7.62 -7.16 -0.87
C PHE A 133 8.68 -7.61 0.14
N PHE A 134 8.87 -8.92 0.26
CA PHE A 134 9.88 -9.48 1.16
C PHE A 134 11.28 -9.42 0.51
N PRO A 135 12.35 -9.23 1.29
CA PRO A 135 13.70 -9.53 0.83
C PRO A 135 13.81 -10.97 0.32
N GLY A 136 14.57 -11.18 -0.75
CA GLY A 136 14.67 -12.46 -1.45
C GLY A 136 14.52 -12.29 -2.96
N GLU A 137 13.89 -13.25 -3.62
CA GLU A 137 13.82 -13.27 -5.09
C GLU A 137 13.09 -12.07 -5.67
N THR A 138 11.95 -11.67 -5.09
CA THR A 138 11.26 -10.44 -5.51
C THR A 138 12.16 -9.19 -5.41
N GLN A 139 12.99 -9.10 -4.37
CA GLN A 139 13.98 -8.01 -4.21
C GLN A 139 15.13 -8.13 -5.22
N ASN A 140 15.55 -9.35 -5.58
CA ASN A 140 16.55 -9.59 -6.60
C ASN A 140 16.06 -9.16 -7.99
N GLU A 141 14.77 -9.36 -8.26
CA GLU A 141 14.14 -8.92 -9.51
C GLU A 141 13.91 -7.41 -9.57
N PHE A 142 13.73 -6.74 -8.42
CA PHE A 142 13.54 -5.29 -8.37
C PHE A 142 14.78 -4.56 -8.89
N THR A 143 14.58 -3.64 -9.85
CA THR A 143 15.69 -2.95 -10.50
C THR A 143 16.29 -1.82 -9.65
N GLY A 144 15.62 -1.49 -8.54
CA GLY A 144 15.88 -0.26 -7.78
C GLY A 144 15.10 0.94 -8.31
N ARG A 145 14.35 0.79 -9.41
CA ARG A 145 13.55 1.87 -9.99
C ARG A 145 12.09 1.76 -9.55
N SER A 146 11.65 2.77 -8.82
CA SER A 146 10.27 2.99 -8.42
C SER A 146 10.02 4.49 -8.34
N GLY A 147 8.75 4.88 -8.45
CA GLY A 147 8.40 6.30 -8.47
C GLY A 147 6.91 6.53 -8.35
N VAL A 148 6.57 7.77 -8.03
CA VAL A 148 5.22 8.29 -8.16
C VAL A 148 5.15 9.11 -9.45
N PHE A 149 4.20 8.78 -10.33
CA PHE A 149 3.98 9.50 -11.57
C PHE A 149 3.18 10.79 -11.30
N ASP A 150 3.87 11.94 -11.40
CA ASP A 150 3.32 13.29 -11.23
C ASP A 150 2.51 13.73 -12.47
N PHE A 151 1.32 13.16 -12.63
CA PHE A 151 0.41 13.58 -13.71
C PHE A 151 -0.16 14.98 -13.46
N ASP A 152 -0.29 15.41 -12.21
CA ASP A 152 -0.90 16.69 -11.83
C ASP A 152 0.01 17.89 -12.10
N GLY A 153 1.32 17.68 -12.22
CA GLY A 153 2.24 18.65 -12.79
C GLY A 153 2.05 18.91 -14.30
N VAL A 154 1.28 18.07 -15.02
CA VAL A 154 1.12 18.16 -16.48
C VAL A 154 -0.33 18.47 -16.89
N LEU A 155 -1.30 17.86 -16.22
CA LEU A 155 -2.72 18.02 -16.55
C LEU A 155 -3.25 19.38 -16.07
N PHE A 156 -4.21 19.94 -16.83
CA PHE A 156 -4.97 21.16 -16.50
C PHE A 156 -4.14 22.35 -15.96
N ARG A 157 -2.90 22.57 -16.44
CA ARG A 157 -2.03 23.68 -16.00
C ARG A 157 -2.69 25.06 -16.08
N THR A 158 -3.47 25.32 -17.13
CA THR A 158 -4.20 26.58 -17.27
C THR A 158 -5.25 26.76 -16.18
N LEU A 159 -5.88 25.68 -15.71
CA LEU A 159 -6.84 25.75 -14.61
C LEU A 159 -6.15 26.18 -13.31
N TRP A 160 -4.98 25.62 -13.00
CA TRP A 160 -4.17 26.06 -11.87
C TRP A 160 -3.83 27.56 -11.95
N GLN A 161 -3.37 28.03 -13.11
CA GLN A 161 -2.97 29.41 -13.31
C GLN A 161 -4.13 30.41 -13.23
N THR A 162 -5.32 30.02 -13.70
CA THR A 162 -6.47 30.93 -13.86
C THR A 162 -7.49 30.85 -12.73
N ARG A 163 -7.60 29.71 -12.05
CA ARG A 163 -8.58 29.46 -10.96
C ARG A 163 -7.93 29.11 -9.62
N GLY A 164 -6.61 28.91 -9.61
CA GLY A 164 -5.84 28.63 -8.39
C GLY A 164 -5.91 27.18 -7.92
N ARG A 165 -5.14 26.89 -6.86
CA ARG A 165 -4.93 25.53 -6.32
C ARG A 165 -6.21 24.80 -5.94
N LYS A 166 -7.14 25.48 -5.26
CA LYS A 166 -8.35 24.85 -4.73
C LYS A 166 -9.23 24.27 -5.85
N ASP A 167 -9.52 25.09 -6.85
CA ASP A 167 -10.37 24.69 -7.97
C ASP A 167 -9.68 23.66 -8.85
N PHE A 168 -8.36 23.79 -9.04
CA PHE A 168 -7.55 22.78 -9.71
C PHE A 168 -7.64 21.42 -9.03
N LEU A 169 -7.40 21.34 -7.72
CA LEU A 169 -7.45 20.07 -6.98
C LEU A 169 -8.84 19.45 -6.97
N ALA A 170 -9.89 20.27 -6.83
CA ALA A 170 -11.27 19.78 -6.91
C ALA A 170 -11.59 19.19 -8.29
N TYR A 171 -11.13 19.84 -9.36
CA TYR A 171 -11.31 19.37 -10.73
C TYR A 171 -10.50 18.10 -11.01
N MET A 172 -9.22 18.07 -10.63
CA MET A 172 -8.35 16.89 -10.74
C MET A 172 -8.96 15.68 -10.04
N ARG A 173 -9.42 15.86 -8.79
CA ARG A 173 -10.07 14.80 -8.02
C ARG A 173 -11.32 14.26 -8.70
N TYR A 174 -12.14 15.14 -9.27
CA TYR A 174 -13.40 14.74 -9.89
C TYR A 174 -13.19 14.00 -11.21
N TYR A 175 -12.28 14.47 -12.07
CA TYR A 175 -12.13 13.95 -13.42
C TYR A 175 -11.02 12.91 -13.59
N ILE A 176 -10.02 12.92 -12.71
CA ILE A 176 -8.83 12.06 -12.82
C ILE A 176 -8.70 11.19 -11.57
N SER A 177 -8.21 11.77 -10.46
CA SER A 177 -7.92 11.07 -9.20
C SER A 177 -7.38 12.08 -8.18
N ASP A 178 -7.60 11.83 -6.89
CA ASP A 178 -6.87 12.48 -5.79
C ASP A 178 -5.56 11.75 -5.39
N HIS A 179 -5.27 10.63 -6.05
CA HIS A 179 -4.05 9.84 -5.87
C HIS A 179 -3.24 9.75 -7.17
N ARG A 180 -1.92 9.95 -7.05
CA ARG A 180 -0.91 9.71 -8.07
C ARG A 180 -0.61 8.22 -8.21
N ILE A 181 -0.09 7.82 -9.35
CA ILE A 181 0.22 6.42 -9.63
C ILE A 181 1.59 6.08 -9.05
N LEU A 182 1.65 5.11 -8.13
CA LEU A 182 2.90 4.50 -7.69
C LEU A 182 3.29 3.35 -8.63
N TRP A 183 4.56 3.28 -9.03
CA TRP A 183 5.09 2.24 -9.89
C TRP A 183 6.42 1.70 -9.36
N ALA A 184 6.73 0.45 -9.72
CA ALA A 184 8.00 -0.22 -9.47
C ALA A 184 8.37 -1.08 -10.68
N GLU A 185 9.67 -1.21 -10.96
CA GLU A 185 10.17 -1.95 -12.10
C GLU A 185 10.98 -3.18 -11.69
N PHE A 186 10.82 -4.26 -12.45
CA PHE A 186 11.47 -5.56 -12.24
C PHE A 186 12.19 -5.99 -13.53
N ARG A 187 13.31 -6.74 -13.42
CA ARG A 187 14.21 -7.08 -14.54
C ARG A 187 13.60 -8.06 -15.54
N ILE A 188 12.93 -9.11 -15.05
CA ILE A 188 12.24 -10.19 -15.79
C ILE A 188 13.13 -11.08 -16.68
#